data_AF-A0A934GSD4-F1
#
_entry.id   AF-A0A934GSD4-F1
#
_cell.length_a   1.000
_cell.length_b   1.000
_cell.length_c   1.000
_cell.angle_alpha   90.00
_cell.angle_beta   90.00
_cell.angle_gamma   90.00
#
_symmetry.space_group_name_H-M   'P 1'
#
loop_
_entity.id
_entity.type
_entity.pdbx_description
1 polymer ?
#
loop_
_entity_poly.entity_id
_entity_poly.type
_entity_poly.pdbx_seq_one_letter_code
_entity_poly.pdbx_strand_id
1 'polypeptide(L)' 'MIEIWRIAWARFNLIAKIIGEVNGRIIVTVFYFTIVVPFGLGSRLLTDPLRRRNPQPVWLERPPLPEGLDAARQQG' A
#
# COMPACT_ATOMS: atom_id res chain seq x y z
N MET A 1 10.51 -48.48 2.62
CA MET A 1 11.44 -47.33 2.71
C MET A 1 10.99 -46.10 1.93
N ILE A 2 10.66 -46.20 0.64
CA ILE A 2 10.24 -45.05 -0.20
C ILE A 2 9.03 -44.30 0.39
N GLU A 3 8.09 -45.03 0.99
CA GLU A 3 6.88 -44.45 1.56
C GLU A 3 7.14 -43.59 2.81
N ILE A 4 8.09 -43.99 3.66
CA ILE A 4 8.49 -43.21 4.84
C ILE A 4 9.12 -41.88 4.38
N TRP A 5 9.99 -41.92 3.37
CA TRP A 5 10.57 -40.72 2.77
C TRP A 5 9.51 -39.80 2.16
N ARG A 6 8.51 -40.37 1.46
CA ARG A 6 7.39 -39.61 0.90
C ARG A 6 6.58 -38.89 1.98
N ILE A 7 6.27 -39.57 3.08
CA ILE A 7 5.53 -39.00 4.21
C ILE A 7 6.36 -37.91 4.91
N ALA A 8 7.65 -38.16 5.15
CA ALA A 8 8.54 -37.18 5.75
C ALA A 8 8.65 -35.92 4.88
N TRP A 9 8.81 -36.09 3.56
CA TRP A 9 8.85 -34.97 2.61
C TRP A 9 7.55 -34.18 2.57
N ALA A 10 6.40 -34.86 2.57
CA ALA A 10 5.08 -34.22 2.59
C ALA A 10 4.90 -33.37 3.86
N ARG A 11 5.29 -33.88 5.04
CA ARG A 11 5.23 -33.14 6.31
C ARG A 11 6.21 -31.98 6.34
N PHE A 12 7.43 -32.17 5.84
CA PHE A 12 8.41 -31.10 5.72
C PHE A 12 7.89 -29.94 4.86
N ASN A 13 7.32 -30.24 3.69
CA ASN A 13 6.76 -29.21 2.81
C ASN A 13 5.59 -28.45 3.44
N LEU A 14 4.76 -29.13 4.25
CA LEU A 14 3.68 -28.46 4.98
C LEU A 14 4.25 -27.43 5.97
N ILE A 15 5.27 -27.82 6.74
CA ILE A 15 5.95 -26.93 7.68
C ILE A 15 6.63 -25.78 6.94
N ALA A 16 7.36 -26.09 5.86
CA ALA A 16 8.06 -25.09 5.05
C ALA A 16 7.08 -24.07 4.44
N LYS A 17 5.88 -24.50 4.02
CA LYS A 17 4.84 -23.60 3.51
C LYS A 17 4.38 -22.59 4.58
N ILE A 18 4.10 -23.06 5.80
CA ILE A 18 3.66 -22.20 6.90
C ILE A 18 4.76 -21.20 7.27
N ILE A 19 5.99 -21.69 7.42
CA ILE A 19 7.15 -20.85 7.74
C ILE A 19 7.40 -19.82 6.62
N GLY A 20 7.32 -20.25 5.36
CA GLY A 20 7.49 -19.39 4.20
C GLY A 20 6.44 -18.28 4.15
N GLU A 21 5.18 -18.58 4.45
CA GLU A 21 4.12 -17.58 4.51
C GLU A 21 4.37 -16.55 5.63
N VAL A 22 4.74 -16.99 6.82
CA VAL A 22 5.06 -16.11 7.94
C VAL A 22 6.26 -15.21 7.60
N ASN A 23 7.34 -15.80 7.07
CA ASN A 23 8.53 -15.04 6.65
C ASN A 23 8.19 -14.03 5.55
N GLY A 24 7.42 -14.44 4.54
CA GLY A 24 6.99 -13.54 3.47
C GLY A 24 6.19 -12.35 4.00
N ARG A 25 5.24 -12.59 4.90
CA ARG A 25 4.47 -11.51 5.56
C ARG A 25 5.37 -10.60 6.39
N ILE A 26 6.30 -11.15 7.17
CA ILE A 26 7.24 -10.37 7.97
C ILE A 26 8.09 -9.47 7.06
N ILE A 27 8.68 -10.03 6.01
CA ILE A 27 9.53 -9.27 5.06
C ILE A 27 8.74 -8.15 4.42
N VAL A 28 7.54 -8.43 3.88
CA VAL A 28 6.68 -7.41 3.27
C VAL A 28 6.27 -6.33 4.28
N THR A 29 5.92 -6.74 5.49
CA THR A 29 5.54 -5.80 6.57
C THR A 29 6.70 -4.88 6.92
N VAL A 30 7.88 -5.45 7.17
CA VAL A 30 9.08 -4.67 7.47
C VAL A 30 9.40 -3.71 6.32
N PHE A 31 9.39 -4.18 5.08
CA PHE A 31 9.65 -3.36 3.89
C PHE A 31 8.63 -2.21 3.75
N TYR A 32 7.35 -2.49 3.97
CA TYR A 32 6.30 -1.47 3.94
C TYR A 32 6.56 -0.38 4.98
N PHE A 33 6.89 -0.77 6.21
CA PHE A 33 7.14 0.19 7.30
C PHE A 33 8.49 0.90 7.20
N THR A 34 9.49 0.34 6.52
CA THR A 34 10.80 0.99 6.35
C THR A 34 10.89 1.84 5.10
N ILE A 35 10.14 1.53 4.05
CA ILE A 35 10.21 2.27 2.78
C ILE A 35 8.95 3.10 2.57
N VAL A 36 7.76 2.48 2.55
CA VAL A 36 6.52 3.19 2.18
C VAL A 36 6.11 4.21 3.26
N VAL A 37 6.16 3.80 4.53
CA VAL A 37 5.71 4.65 5.64
C VAL A 37 6.55 5.92 5.80
N PRO A 38 7.90 5.92 5.76
CA PRO A 38 8.68 7.15 5.83
C PRO A 38 8.39 8.12 4.69
N PHE A 39 8.10 7.63 3.48
CA PHE A 39 7.67 8.49 2.37
C PHE A 39 6.27 9.10 2.60
N GLY A 40 5.32 8.30 3.10
CA GLY A 40 3.98 8.79 3.45
C GLY A 40 4.00 9.81 4.59
N LEU A 41 4.79 9.54 5.64
CA LEU A 41 4.99 10.47 6.75
C LEU A 41 5.75 11.70 6.30
N GLY A 42 6.84 11.55 5.54
CA GLY A 42 7.63 12.64 5.01
C GLY A 42 6.79 13.57 4.15
N SER A 43 6.03 13.03 3.19
CA SER A 43 5.13 13.86 2.38
C SER A 43 4.09 14.57 3.24
N ARG A 44 3.43 13.88 4.16
CA ARG A 44 2.42 14.49 5.06
C ARG A 44 2.99 15.57 5.98
N LEU A 45 4.18 15.35 6.54
CA LEU A 45 4.79 16.25 7.53
C LEU A 45 5.52 17.41 6.88
N LEU A 46 6.14 17.22 5.72
CA LEU A 46 6.92 18.24 5.04
C LEU A 46 6.03 19.10 4.12
N THR A 47 5.04 18.50 3.46
CA THR A 47 4.09 19.22 2.62
C THR A 47 2.85 19.65 3.39
N ASP A 48 2.09 20.60 2.84
CA ASP A 48 0.76 20.97 3.34
C ASP A 48 -0.31 20.71 2.26
N PRO A 49 -0.59 19.44 1.95
CA PRO A 49 -1.46 19.08 0.83
C PRO A 49 -2.91 19.53 1.07
N LEU A 50 -3.27 19.75 2.34
CA LEU A 50 -4.60 20.19 2.75
C LEU A 50 -4.65 21.67 3.12
N ARG A 51 -3.56 22.43 2.88
CA ARG A 51 -3.44 23.86 3.18
C ARG A 51 -3.85 24.22 4.61
N ARG A 52 -3.66 23.31 5.57
CA ARG A 52 -4.07 23.44 6.98
C ARG A 52 -3.13 24.32 7.79
N ARG A 53 -1.91 24.57 7.30
CA ARG A 53 -0.97 25.49 7.97
C ARG A 53 -1.40 26.94 7.85
N ASN A 54 -2.29 27.26 6.90
CA ASN A 54 -2.90 28.59 6.84
C ASN A 54 -4.17 28.60 7.73
N PRO A 55 -4.19 29.40 8.81
CA PRO A 55 -5.34 29.45 9.72
C PRO A 55 -6.55 30.18 9.14
N GLN A 56 -6.39 30.89 8.02
CA GLN A 56 -7.50 31.62 7.39
C GLN A 56 -8.35 30.68 6.53
N PRO A 57 -9.67 30.60 6.75
CA PRO A 57 -10.57 29.92 5.83
C PRO A 57 -10.62 30.71 4.51
N VAL A 58 -10.05 30.15 3.46
CA VAL A 58 -10.01 30.76 2.12
C VAL A 58 -10.75 29.86 1.13
N TRP A 59 -11.59 30.46 0.28
CA TRP A 59 -12.17 29.78 -0.86
C TRP A 59 -11.07 29.44 -1.87
N LEU A 60 -10.90 28.16 -2.16
CA LEU A 60 -9.97 27.71 -3.18
C LEU A 60 -10.60 27.87 -4.56
N GLU A 61 -10.06 28.77 -5.37
CA GLU A 61 -10.38 28.82 -6.79
C GLU A 61 -9.99 27.49 -7.44
N ARG A 62 -10.97 26.84 -8.07
CA ARG A 62 -10.74 25.66 -8.90
C ARG A 62 -10.79 26.10 -10.36
N PRO A 63 -9.87 25.60 -11.21
CA PRO A 63 -9.95 25.88 -12.63
C PRO A 63 -11.31 25.41 -13.18
N PRO A 64 -11.90 26.14 -14.14
CA PRO A 64 -13.15 25.74 -14.77
C PRO A 64 -12.98 24.36 -15.43
N LEU A 65 -14.00 23.52 -15.28
CA LEU A 65 -14.06 22.25 -15.99
C LEU A 65 -14.24 22.51 -17.49
N PRO A 66 -13.65 21.66 -18.36
CA PRO A 66 -13.94 21.72 -19.79
C PRO A 66 -15.46 21.61 -20.02
N GLU A 67 -16.01 22.46 -20.88
CA GLU A 67 -17.44 22.42 -21.20
C GLU A 67 -17.76 21.25 -22.14
N GLY A 68 -19.01 20.76 -22.06
CA GLY A 68 -19.56 19.81 -23.02
C GLY A 68 -19.86 18.41 -22.47
N LEU A 69 -20.67 17.67 -23.24
CA LEU A 69 -21.13 16.32 -22.88
C LEU A 69 -19.97 15.32 -22.73
N ASP A 70 -18.90 15.49 -23.50
CA ASP A 70 -17.73 14.62 -23.45
C ASP A 70 -16.92 14.81 -22.17
N ALA A 71 -16.83 16.04 -21.66
CA ALA A 71 -16.21 16.33 -20.37
C ALA A 71 -17.06 15.79 -19.20
N ALA A 72 -18.38 15.87 -19.30
CA ALA A 72 -19.30 15.33 -18.30
C ALA A 72 -19.19 13.80 -18.16
N ARG A 73 -18.91 13.07 -19.26
CA ARG A 73 -18.70 11.62 -19.23
C ARG A 73 -17.46 11.17 -18.45
N GLN A 74 -16.47 12.04 -18.24
CA GLN A 74 -15.22 11.71 -17.56
C GLN A 74 -15.26 11.96 -16.04
N GLN A 75 -16.41 12.41 -15.50
CA GLN A 75 -16.59 12.72 -14.07
C GLN A 75 -17.13 11.55 -13.23
N GLY A 76 -17.29 10.36 -13.82
CA GLY A 76 -17.81 9.14 -13.16
C GLY A 76 -16.73 8.31 -12.48
#